data_AF-A0A2T0QUB4-F1
#
_entry.id   AF-A0A2T0QUB4-F1
#
_cell.length_a   1.000
_cell.length_b   1.000
_cell.length_c   1.000
_cell.angle_alpha   90.00
_cell.angle_beta   90.00
_cell.angle_gamma   90.00
#
_symmetry.space_group_name_H-M   'P 1'
#
loop_
_entity.id
_entity.type
_entity.pdbx_description
1 polymer ?
#
loop_
_entity_poly.entity_id
_entity_poly.type
_entity_poly.pdbx_seq_one_letter_code
_entity_poly.pdbx_strand_id
1 'polypeptide(L)'
;MIHFDGARDYRFGGEQAQMPHFFAPLDAATREALLRIFVRYEGSETLDPVTVSAAGRPFVARAAGAALLWADFENLCVASRSHLDYLDLAEQWHGLILDNVRNEWLSTSHTLQRLIWLVDIFYDRKRALFIASDEPIETALSGLQGAHDLSRTLSRLADMQSRAYRNTLDGTREVSADTPADALDDPA
;
A
#
# COMPACT_ATOMS: atom_id res chain seq x y z
N MET A 1 -23.95 4.90 -12.99
CA MET A 1 -23.66 6.19 -12.35
C MET A 1 -23.25 5.86 -10.92
N ILE A 2 -21.95 5.77 -10.64
CA ILE A 2 -21.48 5.44 -9.30
C ILE A 2 -21.46 6.75 -8.51
N HIS A 3 -22.39 6.89 -7.57
CA HIS A 3 -22.41 7.99 -6.61
C HIS A 3 -21.28 7.77 -5.60
N PHE A 4 -20.21 8.57 -5.70
CA PHE A 4 -19.21 8.72 -4.64
C PHE A 4 -19.67 9.83 -3.70
N ASP A 5 -20.60 9.51 -2.82
CA ASP A 5 -20.91 10.38 -1.68
C ASP A 5 -21.20 9.51 -0.46
N GLY A 6 -20.11 9.01 0.11
CA GLY A 6 -20.11 8.32 1.40
C GLY A 6 -19.17 9.10 2.31
N ALA A 7 -19.71 9.63 3.41
CA ALA A 7 -18.92 10.17 4.51
C ALA A 7 -17.75 9.21 4.80
N ARG A 8 -16.50 9.70 4.71
CA ARG A 8 -15.26 8.91 4.75
C ARG A 8 -15.16 8.11 6.04
N ASP A 9 -15.74 6.92 6.05
CA ASP A 9 -15.66 6.01 7.17
C ASP A 9 -14.69 4.87 6.84
N TYR A 10 -13.41 5.11 7.17
CA TYR A 10 -12.37 4.08 7.13
C TYR A 10 -12.40 3.16 8.37
N ARG A 11 -13.52 3.08 9.09
CA ARG A 11 -13.67 2.15 10.22
C ARG A 11 -13.74 0.72 9.73
N PHE A 12 -12.70 -0.02 10.08
CA PHE A 12 -12.64 -1.47 9.99
C PHE A 12 -13.41 -2.07 11.17
N GLY A 13 -14.74 -2.00 11.12
CA GLY A 13 -15.61 -2.22 12.30
C GLY A 13 -16.60 -3.38 12.21
N GLY A 14 -16.54 -4.23 11.19
CA GLY A 14 -17.42 -5.39 11.08
C GLY A 14 -16.76 -6.54 10.33
N GLU A 15 -17.18 -7.77 10.64
CA GLU A 15 -16.67 -9.04 10.10
C GLU A 15 -16.77 -9.17 8.55
N GLN A 16 -17.29 -8.16 7.85
CA GLN A 16 -17.51 -8.14 6.39
C GLN A 16 -17.10 -6.83 5.69
N ALA A 17 -16.51 -5.87 6.41
CA ALA A 17 -16.05 -4.62 5.80
C ALA A 17 -14.77 -4.91 5.00
N GLN A 18 -14.84 -4.70 3.67
CA GLN A 18 -13.70 -4.88 2.80
C GLN A 18 -12.63 -3.82 3.12
N MET A 19 -11.37 -4.25 3.19
CA MET A 19 -10.25 -3.33 3.39
C MET A 19 -10.07 -2.43 2.15
N PRO A 20 -10.19 -1.09 2.27
CA PRO A 20 -9.88 -0.20 1.19
C PRO A 20 -8.39 -0.28 0.84
N HIS A 21 -8.12 -0.30 -0.46
CA HIS A 21 -6.75 -0.25 -1.00
C HIS A 21 -6.30 1.18 -1.31
N PHE A 22 -7.22 2.09 -1.61
CA PHE A 22 -6.89 3.45 -2.05
C PHE A 22 -7.53 4.49 -1.13
N PHE A 23 -6.75 5.49 -0.74
CA PHE A 23 -7.08 6.48 0.28
C PHE A 23 -6.83 7.88 -0.26
N ALA A 24 -7.77 8.79 -0.05
CA ALA A 24 -7.62 10.20 -0.40
C ALA A 24 -8.59 11.09 0.42
N PRO A 25 -8.17 12.30 0.82
CA PRO A 25 -6.89 12.95 0.54
C PRO A 25 -5.81 12.53 1.55
N LEU A 26 -4.62 13.12 1.43
CA LEU A 26 -3.52 13.01 2.41
C LEU A 26 -3.83 13.81 3.68
N ASP A 27 -4.76 13.32 4.49
CA ASP A 27 -5.14 13.89 5.79
C ASP A 27 -4.84 12.93 6.96
N ALA A 28 -5.17 13.38 8.18
CA ALA A 28 -4.94 12.59 9.39
C ALA A 28 -5.76 11.28 9.40
N ALA A 29 -6.95 11.25 8.81
CA ALA A 29 -7.80 10.06 8.78
C ALA A 29 -7.21 8.99 7.84
N THR A 30 -6.69 9.39 6.68
CA THR A 30 -5.92 8.52 5.79
C THR A 30 -4.69 7.95 6.50
N ARG A 31 -3.90 8.81 7.17
CA ARG A 31 -2.73 8.35 7.92
C ARG A 31 -3.10 7.32 9.00
N GLU A 32 -4.16 7.57 9.75
CA GLU A 32 -4.63 6.64 10.78
C GLU A 32 -5.12 5.31 10.19
N ALA A 33 -5.82 5.35 9.05
CA ALA A 33 -6.27 4.15 8.36
C ALA A 33 -5.10 3.28 7.87
N LEU A 34 -4.07 3.89 7.27
CA LEU A 34 -2.86 3.18 6.86
C LEU A 34 -2.10 2.61 8.06
N LEU A 35 -2.03 3.36 9.17
CA LEU A 35 -1.40 2.87 10.40
C LEU A 35 -2.13 1.65 10.94
N ARG A 36 -3.47 1.65 10.95
CA ARG A 36 -4.24 0.46 11.34
C ARG A 36 -3.97 -0.74 10.44
N ILE A 37 -3.80 -0.53 9.13
CA ILE A 37 -3.41 -1.61 8.21
C ILE A 37 -2.03 -2.14 8.57
N PHE A 38 -1.05 -1.26 8.75
CA PHE A 38 0.31 -1.66 9.11
C PHE A 38 0.34 -2.45 10.42
N VAL A 39 -0.32 -1.93 11.47
CA VAL A 39 -0.42 -2.57 12.79
C VAL A 39 -1.10 -3.93 12.73
N ARG A 40 -2.16 -4.08 11.92
CA ARG A 40 -2.88 -5.36 11.77
C ARG A 40 -1.97 -6.50 11.30
N TYR A 41 -1.00 -6.21 10.44
CA TYR A 41 -0.10 -7.23 9.87
C TYR A 41 1.27 -7.31 10.55
N GLU A 42 1.75 -6.21 11.14
CA GLU A 42 3.09 -6.15 11.74
C GLU A 42 3.07 -6.14 13.28
N GLY A 43 1.92 -5.88 13.90
CA GLY A 43 1.77 -5.82 15.35
C GLY A 43 2.44 -4.61 16.02
N SER A 44 3.01 -3.68 15.26
CA SER A 44 3.70 -2.49 15.76
C SER A 44 3.06 -1.20 15.24
N GLU A 45 2.77 -0.28 16.16
CA GLU A 45 2.34 1.10 15.86
C GLU A 45 3.51 2.02 15.54
N THR A 46 4.75 1.55 15.75
CA THR A 46 5.93 2.39 15.59
C THR A 46 6.35 2.40 14.12
N LEU A 47 6.40 3.60 13.54
CA LEU A 47 6.97 3.84 12.23
C LEU A 47 8.42 4.27 12.40
N ASP A 48 9.32 3.29 12.44
CA ASP A 48 10.76 3.51 12.52
C ASP A 48 11.36 3.58 11.11
N PRO A 49 11.82 4.77 10.66
CA PRO A 49 12.43 4.88 9.35
C PRO A 49 13.64 3.97 9.23
N VAL A 50 13.65 3.15 8.19
CA VAL A 50 14.67 2.10 8.01
C VAL A 50 15.19 2.13 6.58
N THR A 51 16.50 1.93 6.44
CA THR A 51 17.11 1.79 5.11
C THR A 51 16.90 0.37 4.61
N VAL A 52 16.18 0.24 3.51
CA VAL A 52 15.98 -1.03 2.79
C VAL A 52 16.66 -0.97 1.44
N SER A 53 16.85 -2.12 0.81
CA SER A 53 17.49 -2.25 -0.51
C SER A 53 16.50 -2.81 -1.52
N ALA A 54 16.38 -2.16 -2.67
CA ALA A 54 15.71 -2.72 -3.84
C ALA A 54 16.75 -2.95 -4.94
N ALA A 55 16.97 -4.20 -5.32
CA ALA A 55 17.96 -4.65 -6.29
C ALA A 55 19.36 -4.04 -6.06
N GLY A 56 19.77 -3.94 -4.79
CA GLY A 56 21.06 -3.37 -4.37
C GLY A 56 21.08 -1.83 -4.27
N ARG A 57 19.98 -1.14 -4.55
CA ARG A 57 19.85 0.32 -4.42
C ARG A 57 19.12 0.69 -3.12
N PRO A 58 19.81 1.33 -2.15
CA PRO A 58 19.19 1.68 -0.87
C PRO A 58 18.13 2.79 -1.01
N PHE A 59 17.17 2.81 -0.08
CA PHE A 59 16.35 3.98 0.24
C PHE A 59 15.81 3.89 1.66
N VAL A 60 15.38 5.04 2.18
CA VAL A 60 14.68 5.13 3.46
C VAL A 60 13.20 4.84 3.24
N ALA A 61 12.71 3.77 3.86
CA ALA A 61 11.28 3.49 4.02
C ALA A 61 10.78 4.16 5.32
N ARG A 62 9.48 4.44 5.39
CA ARG A 62 8.84 4.95 6.61
C ARG A 62 8.84 3.90 7.72
N ALA A 63 8.61 2.65 7.33
CA ALA A 63 8.72 1.47 8.16
C ALA A 63 8.85 0.24 7.26
N ALA A 64 9.46 -0.82 7.76
CA ALA A 64 9.45 -2.12 7.12
C ALA A 64 9.18 -3.20 8.16
N GLY A 65 8.16 -4.00 7.90
CA GLY A 65 7.84 -5.18 8.68
C GLY A 65 8.15 -6.46 7.92
N ALA A 66 7.68 -7.58 8.45
CA ALA A 66 7.85 -8.91 7.86
C ALA A 66 6.94 -9.12 6.64
N ALA A 67 5.74 -8.55 6.63
CA ALA A 67 4.77 -8.72 5.54
C ALA A 67 4.60 -7.45 4.70
N LEU A 68 4.68 -6.26 5.31
CA LEU A 68 4.43 -4.97 4.70
C LEU A 68 5.66 -4.07 4.68
N LEU A 69 5.86 -3.43 3.53
CA LEU A 69 6.72 -2.27 3.40
C LEU A 69 5.87 -1.00 3.39
N TRP A 70 6.28 0.04 4.12
CA TRP A 70 5.67 1.37 4.04
C TRP A 70 6.71 2.36 3.51
N ALA A 71 6.47 2.89 2.31
CA ALA A 71 7.40 3.80 1.64
C ALA A 71 6.70 5.02 1.05
N ASP A 72 7.43 6.14 1.00
CA ASP A 72 6.99 7.33 0.28
C ASP A 72 7.09 7.13 -1.23
N PHE A 73 6.09 7.65 -1.95
CA PHE A 73 6.06 7.67 -3.41
C PHE A 73 7.31 8.31 -4.02
N GLU A 74 7.87 9.33 -3.38
CA GLU A 74 9.07 10.00 -3.85
C GLU A 74 10.26 9.02 -3.98
N ASN A 75 10.45 8.16 -2.97
CA ASN A 75 11.57 7.21 -2.93
C ASN A 75 11.43 6.06 -3.94
N LEU A 76 10.20 5.76 -4.35
CA LEU A 76 9.88 4.65 -5.24
C LEU A 76 9.61 5.08 -6.68
N CYS A 77 9.03 6.24 -6.94
CA CYS A 77 8.55 6.64 -8.26
C CYS A 77 9.16 7.94 -8.77
N VAL A 78 9.50 8.89 -7.89
CA VAL A 78 10.21 10.11 -8.31
C VAL A 78 11.71 9.82 -8.46
N ALA A 79 12.29 9.12 -7.50
CA ALA A 79 13.65 8.63 -7.55
C ALA A 79 13.88 7.67 -8.74
N SER A 80 15.13 7.55 -9.15
CA SER A 80 15.52 6.69 -10.26
C SER A 80 15.46 5.22 -9.85
N ARG A 81 14.29 4.61 -10.09
CA ARG A 81 14.04 3.17 -9.99
C ARG A 81 13.84 2.56 -11.36
N SER A 82 14.19 1.30 -11.44
CA SER A 82 14.08 0.39 -12.56
C SER A 82 13.00 -0.65 -12.28
N HIS A 83 12.59 -1.36 -13.32
CA HIS A 83 11.68 -2.49 -13.19
C HIS A 83 12.17 -3.55 -12.19
N LEU A 84 13.49 -3.82 -12.14
CA LEU A 84 14.08 -4.80 -11.22
C LEU A 84 13.91 -4.43 -9.75
N ASP A 85 13.88 -3.13 -9.41
CA ASP A 85 13.63 -2.70 -8.03
C ASP A 85 12.28 -3.20 -7.55
N TYR A 86 11.22 -2.99 -8.34
CA TYR A 86 9.87 -3.37 -7.95
C TYR A 86 9.67 -4.88 -7.93
N LEU A 87 10.37 -5.64 -8.79
CA LEU A 87 10.38 -7.11 -8.73
C LEU A 87 10.94 -7.58 -7.39
N ASP A 88 12.08 -7.03 -6.99
CA ASP A 88 12.74 -7.37 -5.72
C ASP A 88 11.87 -6.96 -4.51
N LEU A 89 11.26 -5.77 -4.53
CA LEU A 89 10.30 -5.36 -3.50
C LEU A 89 9.12 -6.34 -3.39
N ALA A 90 8.57 -6.76 -4.54
CA ALA A 90 7.46 -7.71 -4.57
C ALA A 90 7.89 -9.17 -4.26
N GLU A 91 9.18 -9.46 -4.17
CA GLU A 91 9.71 -10.74 -3.68
C GLU A 91 9.90 -10.72 -2.17
N GLN A 92 10.39 -9.59 -1.64
CA GLN A 92 10.65 -9.39 -0.21
C GLN A 92 9.38 -9.21 0.64
N TRP A 93 8.35 -8.52 0.12
CA TRP A 93 7.13 -8.22 0.89
C TRP A 93 5.85 -8.78 0.26
N HIS A 94 4.87 -9.07 1.13
CA HIS A 94 3.53 -9.51 0.76
C HIS A 94 2.62 -8.34 0.37
N GLY A 95 2.94 -7.13 0.84
CA GLY A 95 2.29 -5.91 0.41
C GLY A 95 3.12 -4.65 0.57
N LEU A 96 2.67 -3.58 -0.07
CA LEU A 96 3.29 -2.25 -0.01
C LEU A 96 2.23 -1.20 0.30
N ILE A 97 2.54 -0.34 1.28
CA ILE A 97 1.88 0.94 1.48
C ILE A 97 2.71 2.00 0.76
N LEU A 98 2.14 2.56 -0.30
CA LEU A 98 2.69 3.64 -1.11
C LEU A 98 2.05 4.96 -0.66
N ASP A 99 2.79 5.72 0.13
CA ASP A 99 2.28 6.92 0.79
C ASP A 99 2.62 8.21 0.00
N ASN A 100 1.88 9.28 0.30
CA ASN A 100 2.13 10.63 -0.19
C ASN A 100 2.16 10.75 -1.73
N VAL A 101 1.29 10.04 -2.46
CA VAL A 101 1.16 10.21 -3.91
C VAL A 101 0.52 11.56 -4.22
N ARG A 102 1.24 12.43 -4.94
CA ARG A 102 0.72 13.73 -5.37
C ARG A 102 0.40 13.72 -6.85
N ASN A 103 -0.79 14.21 -7.22
CA ASN A 103 -1.24 14.25 -8.61
C ASN A 103 -0.24 15.01 -9.52
N GLU A 104 0.38 16.07 -9.02
CA GLU A 104 1.40 16.84 -9.75
C GLU A 104 2.58 15.98 -10.25
N TRP A 105 3.00 14.98 -9.48
CA TRP A 105 4.12 14.12 -9.86
C TRP A 105 3.77 13.13 -10.96
N LEU A 106 2.48 12.75 -11.06
CA LEU A 106 1.99 11.82 -12.09
C LEU A 106 1.99 12.46 -13.49
N SER A 107 2.06 13.78 -13.59
CA SER A 107 2.21 14.48 -14.87
C SER A 107 3.60 14.30 -15.50
N THR A 108 4.59 13.80 -14.74
CA THR A 108 5.92 13.49 -15.25
C THR A 108 5.97 12.08 -15.83
N SER A 109 6.25 11.93 -17.14
CA SER A 109 6.16 10.63 -17.83
C SER A 109 7.03 9.53 -17.22
N HIS A 110 8.24 9.84 -16.76
CA HIS A 110 9.10 8.84 -16.11
C HIS A 110 8.56 8.38 -14.75
N THR A 111 7.96 9.29 -13.99
CA THR A 111 7.33 9.01 -12.70
C THR A 111 6.05 8.19 -12.88
N LEU A 112 5.22 8.55 -13.85
CA LEU A 112 4.03 7.79 -14.23
C LEU A 112 4.39 6.37 -14.67
N GLN A 113 5.41 6.23 -15.53
CA GLN A 113 5.87 4.92 -16.00
C GLN A 113 6.31 4.00 -14.86
N ARG A 114 6.96 4.57 -13.83
CA ARG A 114 7.38 3.86 -12.63
C ARG A 114 6.21 3.41 -11.76
N LEU A 115 5.19 4.26 -11.59
CA LEU A 115 3.95 3.85 -10.95
C LEU A 115 3.27 2.70 -11.72
N ILE A 116 3.20 2.78 -13.05
CA ILE A 116 2.65 1.71 -13.90
C ILE A 116 3.42 0.40 -13.67
N TRP A 117 4.76 0.44 -13.67
CA TRP A 117 5.56 -0.76 -13.40
C TRP A 117 5.29 -1.34 -12.01
N LEU A 118 5.22 -0.49 -10.98
CA LEU A 118 4.92 -0.89 -9.62
C LEU A 118 3.55 -1.58 -9.54
N VAL A 119 2.49 -0.95 -10.08
CA VAL A 119 1.13 -1.52 -10.09
C VAL A 119 1.11 -2.84 -10.83
N ASP A 120 1.70 -2.89 -12.03
CA ASP A 120 1.72 -4.08 -12.87
C ASP A 120 2.40 -5.25 -12.15
N ILE A 121 3.58 -5.02 -11.56
CA ILE A 121 4.35 -6.06 -10.86
C ILE A 121 3.62 -6.55 -9.62
N PHE A 122 3.11 -5.65 -8.79
CA PHE A 122 2.40 -6.02 -7.56
C PHE A 122 1.11 -6.79 -7.89
N TYR A 123 0.41 -6.40 -8.95
CA TYR A 123 -0.75 -7.12 -9.45
C TYR A 123 -0.41 -8.52 -9.95
N ASP A 124 0.60 -8.65 -10.81
CA ASP A 124 0.97 -9.92 -11.42
C ASP A 124 1.52 -10.91 -10.36
N ARG A 125 2.22 -10.41 -9.33
CA ARG A 125 2.69 -11.22 -8.17
C ARG A 125 1.65 -11.41 -7.06
N LYS A 126 0.42 -10.90 -7.24
CA LYS A 126 -0.65 -10.98 -6.22
C LYS A 126 -0.21 -10.41 -4.87
N ARG A 127 0.54 -9.31 -4.88
CA ARG A 127 0.91 -8.56 -3.68
C ARG A 127 -0.13 -7.49 -3.39
N ALA A 128 -0.41 -7.25 -2.11
CA ALA A 128 -1.29 -6.16 -1.74
C ALA A 128 -0.62 -4.81 -2.05
N LEU A 129 -1.40 -3.87 -2.57
CA LEU A 129 -0.96 -2.50 -2.79
C LEU A 129 -1.97 -1.56 -2.14
N PHE A 130 -1.48 -0.73 -1.22
CA PHE A 130 -2.23 0.34 -0.59
C PHE A 130 -1.67 1.67 -1.05
N ILE A 131 -2.51 2.60 -1.50
CA ILE A 131 -2.08 3.89 -2.04
C ILE A 131 -2.78 5.01 -1.30
N ALA A 132 -1.99 5.95 -0.76
CA ALA A 132 -2.50 7.20 -0.23
C ALA A 132 -2.14 8.35 -1.16
N SER A 133 -3.16 9.08 -1.62
CA SER A 133 -3.01 10.15 -2.59
C SER A 133 -3.73 11.43 -2.19
N ASP A 134 -3.30 12.58 -2.72
CA ASP A 134 -3.94 13.87 -2.48
C ASP A 134 -5.32 13.98 -3.16
N GLU A 135 -5.48 13.30 -4.29
CA GLU A 135 -6.74 13.10 -5.03
C GLU A 135 -6.93 11.59 -5.31
N PRO A 136 -8.17 11.06 -5.41
CA PRO A 136 -8.37 9.64 -5.74
C PRO A 136 -7.53 9.18 -6.94
N ILE A 137 -6.72 8.14 -6.75
CA ILE A 137 -5.70 7.73 -7.71
C ILE A 137 -6.28 7.38 -9.09
N GLU A 138 -7.49 6.82 -9.12
CA GLU A 138 -8.20 6.48 -10.34
C GLU A 138 -8.64 7.74 -11.09
N THR A 139 -9.03 8.80 -10.37
CA THR A 139 -9.39 10.10 -10.97
C THR A 139 -8.16 10.78 -11.54
N ALA A 140 -7.06 10.82 -10.78
CA ALA A 140 -5.78 11.36 -11.22
C ALA A 140 -5.28 10.66 -12.49
N LEU A 141 -5.27 9.32 -12.51
CA LEU A 141 -4.84 8.54 -13.69
C LEU A 141 -5.81 8.67 -14.87
N SER A 142 -7.13 8.74 -14.63
CA SER A 142 -8.11 8.94 -15.71
C SER A 142 -7.91 10.29 -16.41
N GLY A 143 -7.53 11.34 -15.66
CA GLY A 143 -7.19 12.64 -16.22
C GLY A 143 -5.99 12.63 -17.17
N LEU A 144 -5.14 11.61 -17.10
CA LEU A 144 -3.93 11.47 -17.92
C LEU A 144 -4.11 10.58 -19.16
N GLN A 145 -5.28 9.94 -19.34
CA GLN A 145 -5.52 8.99 -20.45
C GLN A 145 -5.37 9.60 -21.85
N GLY A 146 -5.53 10.91 -22.01
CA GLY A 146 -5.32 11.60 -23.28
C GLY A 146 -3.85 11.60 -23.74
N ALA A 147 -2.90 11.47 -22.82
CA ALA A 147 -1.46 11.47 -23.09
C ALA A 147 -0.84 10.06 -23.02
N HIS A 148 -1.47 9.12 -22.32
CA HIS A 148 -0.95 7.78 -22.04
C HIS A 148 -2.07 6.72 -22.05
N ASP A 149 -1.81 5.52 -22.59
CA ASP A 149 -2.75 4.39 -22.45
C ASP A 149 -2.64 3.80 -21.03
N LEU A 150 -3.57 4.18 -20.17
CA LEU A 150 -3.66 3.75 -18.77
C LEU A 150 -4.81 2.76 -18.53
N SER A 151 -5.49 2.31 -19.59
CA SER A 151 -6.65 1.42 -19.48
C SER A 151 -6.35 0.16 -18.65
N ARG A 152 -5.22 -0.50 -18.95
CA ARG A 152 -4.75 -1.69 -18.25
C ARG A 152 -4.44 -1.43 -16.77
N THR A 153 -3.76 -0.32 -16.47
CA THR A 153 -3.39 0.04 -15.09
C THR A 153 -4.64 0.35 -14.26
N LEU A 154 -5.59 1.10 -14.81
CA LEU A 154 -6.87 1.40 -14.15
C LEU A 154 -7.70 0.13 -13.91
N SER A 155 -7.75 -0.80 -14.88
CA SER A 155 -8.42 -2.09 -14.67
C SER A 155 -7.77 -2.92 -13.56
N ARG A 156 -6.43 -2.93 -13.48
CA ARG A 156 -5.71 -3.64 -12.40
C ARG A 156 -5.98 -3.03 -11.02
N LEU A 157 -5.98 -1.70 -10.92
CA LEU A 157 -6.32 -1.00 -9.67
C LEU A 157 -7.77 -1.32 -9.25
N ALA A 158 -8.72 -1.25 -10.19
CA ALA A 158 -10.12 -1.60 -9.92
C ALA A 158 -10.28 -3.05 -9.47
N ASP A 159 -9.54 -3.99 -10.07
CA ASP A 159 -9.55 -5.39 -9.64
C ASP A 159 -8.94 -5.54 -8.24
N MET A 160 -7.80 -4.90 -7.94
CA MET A 160 -7.17 -4.89 -6.60
C MET A 160 -8.09 -4.40 -5.49
N GLN A 161 -8.99 -3.47 -5.79
CA GLN A 161 -9.98 -2.96 -4.85
C GLN A 161 -11.25 -3.84 -4.76
N SER A 162 -11.38 -4.87 -5.59
CA SER A 162 -12.57 -5.74 -5.63
C SER A 162 -12.56 -6.79 -4.52
N ARG A 163 -13.75 -7.21 -4.05
CA ARG A 163 -13.88 -8.26 -3.01
C ARG A 163 -13.40 -9.62 -3.48
N ALA A 164 -13.34 -9.83 -4.80
CA ALA A 164 -12.92 -11.08 -5.40
C ALA A 164 -11.39 -11.19 -5.50
N TYR A 165 -10.68 -10.06 -5.44
CA TYR A 165 -9.23 -10.06 -5.53
C TYR A 165 -8.63 -10.72 -4.31
N ARG A 166 -7.76 -11.70 -4.56
CA ARG A 166 -6.99 -12.39 -3.53
C ARG A 166 -5.53 -12.07 -3.71
N ASN A 167 -4.88 -11.74 -2.60
CA ASN A 167 -3.47 -11.40 -2.56
C ASN A 167 -2.77 -12.22 -1.47
N THR A 168 -1.44 -12.23 -1.48
CA THR A 168 -0.66 -13.04 -0.54
C THR A 168 -0.69 -12.53 0.90
N LEU A 169 -1.08 -11.27 1.13
CA LEU A 169 -1.24 -10.69 2.46
C LEU A 169 -2.49 -11.24 3.16
N ASP A 170 -3.52 -11.66 2.42
CA ASP A 170 -4.69 -12.33 3.00
C ASP A 170 -4.33 -13.66 3.69
N GLY A 171 -3.23 -14.29 3.26
CA GLY A 171 -2.71 -15.54 3.82
C GLY A 171 -1.69 -15.35 4.94
N THR A 172 -1.17 -14.13 5.13
CA THR A 172 -0.33 -13.83 6.30
C THR A 172 -1.22 -13.69 7.51
N ARG A 173 -0.96 -14.48 8.57
CA ARG A 173 -1.73 -14.39 9.81
C ARG A 173 -1.67 -12.95 10.31
N GLU A 174 -2.83 -12.34 10.51
CA GLU A 174 -2.94 -11.11 11.29
C GLU A 174 -2.30 -11.38 12.65
N VAL A 175 -1.49 -10.42 13.13
CA VAL A 175 -0.88 -10.56 14.44
C VAL A 175 -2.02 -10.48 15.44
N SER A 176 -2.51 -11.64 15.90
CA SER A 176 -3.45 -11.70 17.01
C SER A 176 -2.79 -11.05 18.21
N ALA A 177 -3.35 -9.92 18.64
CA ALA A 177 -3.07 -9.38 19.96
C ALA A 177 -3.73 -10.30 21.01
N ASP A 178 -3.14 -11.47 21.24
CA ASP A 178 -3.53 -12.37 22.33
C ASP A 178 -2.36 -12.48 23.30
N THR A 179 -2.54 -11.89 24.48
CA THR A 179 -1.65 -12.05 25.64
C THR A 179 -1.98 -13.37 26.32
N PRO A 180 -0.97 -14.16 26.72
CA PRO A 180 -0.94 -14.56 28.13
C PRO A 180 0.48 -14.48 28.69
N ALA A 181 0.64 -13.71 29.77
CA ALA A 181 1.69 -13.97 30.76
C ALA A 181 0.98 -14.11 32.10
N ASP A 182 0.38 -15.28 32.32
CA ASP A 182 -0.02 -15.69 33.66
C ASP A 182 0.55 -17.09 33.95
N ALA A 183 1.14 -17.17 35.15
CA ALA A 183 1.58 -18.32 35.94
C ALA A 183 2.79 -19.19 35.48
N LEU A 184 3.88 -19.10 36.25
CA LEU A 184 4.57 -20.23 36.93
C LEU A 184 5.30 -19.59 38.13
N ASP A 185 4.72 -19.61 39.33
CA ASP A 185 4.81 -20.67 40.36
C ASP A 185 6.25 -20.88 40.89
N ASP A 186 6.45 -20.62 42.18
CA ASP A 186 7.42 -21.35 43.01
C ASP A 186 7.08 -21.16 44.51
N PRO A 187 7.44 -22.11 45.39
CA PRO A 187 6.50 -22.74 46.31
C PRO A 187 6.98 -22.61 47.78
N ALA A 188 6.19 -23.21 48.66
CA ALA A 188 6.40 -23.47 50.09
C ALA A 188 6.05 -22.34 51.08
#